data_AF-A0AAD8N608-F1
#
_entry.id   AF-A0AAD8N608-F1
#
_cell.length_a   1.000
_cell.length_b   1.000
_cell.length_c   1.000
_cell.angle_alpha   90.00
_cell.angle_beta   90.00
_cell.angle_gamma   90.00
#
_symmetry.space_group_name_H-M   'P 1'
#
loop_
_entity.id
_entity.type
_entity.pdbx_description
1 polymer ?
#
loop_
_entity_poly.entity_id
_entity_poly.type
_entity_poly.pdbx_seq_one_letter_code
_entity_poly.pdbx_strand_id
1 'polypeptide(L)'
;MANQSLVVQGFILNIAPVKGYTTIEKVSAGDYETTELGDGTVNVTFGVLYQKETRRVMVGLVLSEVPKRVSRPVVSVQGKASNDLELDKLENKEFGNISSARVIRTPNFKGLEKDEVIIEESRLETTEMMKEARIMADNNDLNGAKNKIIDAQSMLDDVDLQGTVKMLEMLKQELDQFMVYL
;
A
#
# COMPACT_ATOMS: atom_id res chain seq x y z
N MET A 1 -31.29 3.03 7.20
CA MET A 1 -30.26 2.37 6.38
C MET A 1 -29.70 3.42 5.43
N ALA A 2 -28.41 3.74 5.52
CA ALA A 2 -27.80 4.70 4.60
C ALA A 2 -27.66 4.05 3.22
N ASN A 3 -28.23 4.69 2.21
CA ASN A 3 -28.21 4.24 0.82
C ASN A 3 -26.76 4.38 0.29
N GLN A 4 -25.97 3.30 0.33
CA GLN A 4 -24.63 3.30 -0.28
C GLN A 4 -24.80 3.17 -1.80
N SER A 5 -24.74 4.29 -2.51
CA SER A 5 -24.75 4.27 -3.98
C SER A 5 -23.42 3.72 -4.48
N LEU A 6 -23.47 2.70 -5.34
CA LEU A 6 -22.33 2.24 -6.14
C LEU A 6 -21.85 3.39 -7.03
N VAL A 7 -20.54 3.67 -7.02
CA VAL A 7 -19.98 4.83 -7.76
C VAL A 7 -19.16 4.39 -8.95
N VAL A 8 -18.35 3.33 -8.81
CA VAL A 8 -17.47 2.82 -9.86
C VAL A 8 -17.26 1.31 -9.70
N GLN A 9 -17.18 0.58 -10.81
CA GLN A 9 -16.80 -0.84 -10.84
C GLN A 9 -15.57 -1.03 -11.74
N GLY A 10 -14.62 -1.88 -11.33
CA GLY A 10 -13.45 -2.21 -12.14
C GLY A 10 -12.51 -1.01 -12.31
N PHE A 11 -12.30 -0.25 -11.25
CA PHE A 11 -11.34 0.86 -11.27
C PHE A 11 -9.91 0.30 -11.30
N ILE A 12 -9.09 0.76 -12.22
CA ILE A 12 -7.69 0.39 -12.36
C ILE A 12 -6.83 1.62 -12.07
N LEU A 13 -5.98 1.52 -11.06
CA LEU A 13 -4.93 2.49 -10.78
C LEU A 13 -3.66 2.09 -11.52
N ASN A 14 -3.25 2.89 -12.49
CA ASN A 14 -1.99 2.71 -13.23
C ASN A 14 -0.90 3.52 -12.50
N ILE A 15 0.19 2.87 -12.12
CA ILE A 15 1.32 3.45 -11.40
C ILE A 15 2.55 3.28 -12.27
N ALA A 16 3.04 4.36 -12.87
CA ALA A 16 4.11 4.32 -13.85
C ALA A 16 5.39 4.99 -13.34
N PRO A 17 6.56 4.35 -13.50
CA PRO A 17 7.84 4.97 -13.19
C PRO A 17 8.16 6.10 -14.18
N VAL A 18 8.96 7.07 -13.74
CA VAL A 18 9.61 8.01 -14.64
C VAL A 18 10.81 7.34 -15.29
N LYS A 19 10.66 7.01 -16.59
CA LYS A 19 11.66 6.29 -17.39
C LYS A 19 13.06 6.89 -17.25
N GLY A 20 14.04 6.02 -17.00
CA GLY A 20 15.46 6.38 -16.86
C GLY A 20 15.81 7.09 -15.54
N TYR A 21 14.87 7.20 -14.59
CA TYR A 21 15.11 7.89 -13.33
C TYR A 21 14.61 7.15 -12.10
N THR A 22 13.51 6.42 -12.23
CA THR A 22 12.90 5.69 -11.12
C THR A 22 12.57 4.27 -11.53
N THR A 23 12.67 3.36 -10.59
CA THR A 23 12.16 2.00 -10.71
C THR A 23 11.14 1.78 -9.60
N ILE A 24 10.01 1.15 -9.93
CA ILE A 24 9.08 0.66 -8.92
C ILE A 24 9.67 -0.63 -8.35
N GLU A 25 9.93 -0.64 -7.06
CA GLU A 25 10.48 -1.81 -6.35
C GLU A 25 9.37 -2.71 -5.84
N LYS A 26 8.32 -2.10 -5.28
CA LYS A 26 7.19 -2.82 -4.70
C LYS A 26 5.92 -1.98 -4.77
N VAL A 27 4.80 -2.62 -5.04
CA VAL A 27 3.46 -2.03 -4.86
C VAL A 27 2.71 -2.87 -3.84
N SER A 28 2.31 -2.25 -2.74
CA SER A 28 1.49 -2.89 -1.70
C SER A 28 0.07 -2.33 -1.78
N ALA A 29 -0.85 -3.16 -2.27
CA ALA A 29 -2.25 -2.80 -2.46
C ALA A 29 -3.20 -3.67 -1.60
N GLY A 30 -2.72 -4.34 -0.56
CA GLY A 30 -3.52 -5.30 0.20
C GLY A 30 -3.91 -6.50 -0.66
N ASP A 31 -5.18 -6.91 -0.62
CA ASP A 31 -5.67 -8.09 -1.35
C ASP A 31 -6.18 -7.75 -2.77
N TYR A 32 -5.91 -6.54 -3.27
CA TYR A 32 -6.23 -6.17 -4.65
C TYR A 32 -5.25 -6.80 -5.63
N GLU A 33 -5.78 -7.20 -6.79
CA GLU A 33 -4.97 -7.76 -7.87
C GLU A 33 -4.00 -6.70 -8.41
N THR A 34 -2.74 -7.10 -8.56
CA THR A 34 -1.70 -6.27 -9.15
C THR A 34 -1.13 -6.94 -10.39
N THR A 35 -0.97 -6.18 -11.47
CA THR A 35 -0.35 -6.66 -12.72
C THR A 35 0.81 -5.76 -13.11
N GLU A 36 2.00 -6.34 -13.23
CA GLU A 36 3.17 -5.64 -13.78
C GLU A 36 3.16 -5.67 -15.30
N LEU A 37 3.46 -4.53 -15.91
CA LEU A 37 3.61 -4.36 -17.35
C LEU A 37 5.09 -4.32 -17.71
N GLY A 38 5.41 -4.70 -18.95
CA GLY A 38 6.80 -4.81 -19.43
C GLY A 38 7.61 -3.52 -19.42
N ASP A 39 7.00 -2.35 -19.19
CA ASP A 39 7.67 -1.06 -19.06
C ASP A 39 7.89 -0.60 -17.61
N GLY A 40 7.63 -1.48 -16.64
CA GLY A 40 7.73 -1.22 -15.20
C GLY A 40 6.51 -0.53 -14.60
N THR A 41 5.45 -0.30 -15.39
CA THR A 41 4.16 0.18 -14.88
C THR A 41 3.46 -0.95 -14.12
N VAL A 42 2.77 -0.62 -13.03
CA VAL A 42 1.96 -1.54 -12.25
C VAL A 42 0.51 -1.09 -12.26
N ASN A 43 -0.39 -2.02 -12.60
CA ASN A 43 -1.82 -1.82 -12.49
C ASN A 43 -2.33 -2.43 -11.18
N VAL A 44 -3.11 -1.66 -10.42
CA VAL A 44 -3.86 -2.16 -9.28
C VAL A 44 -5.33 -2.16 -9.65
N THR A 45 -5.95 -3.34 -9.69
CA THR A 45 -7.36 -3.49 -10.05
C THR A 45 -8.21 -3.54 -8.79
N PHE A 46 -9.08 -2.55 -8.65
CA PHE A 46 -10.08 -2.46 -7.62
C PHE A 46 -11.39 -3.06 -8.11
N GLY A 47 -12.11 -3.72 -7.20
CA GLY A 47 -13.45 -4.22 -7.47
C GLY A 47 -14.50 -3.11 -7.52
N VAL A 48 -15.53 -3.25 -6.70
CA VAL A 48 -16.56 -2.22 -6.53
C VAL A 48 -16.05 -1.16 -5.55
N LEU A 49 -16.14 0.10 -5.93
CA LEU A 49 -15.85 1.25 -5.06
C LEU A 49 -17.14 1.98 -4.70
N TYR A 50 -17.35 2.15 -3.41
CA TYR A 50 -18.50 2.82 -2.81
C TYR A 50 -18.23 4.31 -2.59
N GLN A 51 -19.31 5.06 -2.42
CA GLN A 51 -19.22 6.49 -2.16
C GLN A 51 -18.46 6.76 -0.84
N LYS A 52 -17.50 7.70 -0.89
CA LYS A 52 -16.64 8.13 0.24
C LYS A 52 -15.69 7.05 0.77
N GLU A 53 -15.53 5.96 0.04
CA GLU A 53 -14.52 4.96 0.35
C GLU A 53 -13.11 5.51 0.10
N THR A 54 -12.18 5.23 1.01
CA THR A 54 -10.76 5.58 0.85
C THR A 54 -9.94 4.30 0.83
N ARG A 55 -9.13 4.15 -0.21
CA ARG A 55 -8.16 3.05 -0.34
C ARG A 55 -6.76 3.63 -0.41
N ARG A 56 -5.81 2.92 0.19
CA ARG A 56 -4.39 3.28 0.21
C ARG A 56 -3.60 2.25 -0.56
N VAL A 57 -2.66 2.74 -1.37
CA VAL A 57 -1.67 1.93 -2.07
C VAL A 57 -0.31 2.51 -1.73
N MET A 58 0.61 1.67 -1.27
CA MET A 58 1.98 2.05 -0.97
C MET A 58 2.89 1.65 -2.12
N VAL A 59 3.76 2.56 -2.54
CA VAL A 59 4.67 2.36 -3.68
C VAL A 59 6.10 2.60 -3.22
N GLY A 60 6.90 1.53 -3.20
CA GLY A 60 8.34 1.59 -2.99
C GLY A 60 9.04 1.99 -4.29
N LEU A 61 9.87 3.03 -4.24
CA LEU A 61 10.56 3.58 -5.40
C LEU A 61 12.08 3.61 -5.16
N VAL A 62 12.83 3.03 -6.08
CA VAL A 62 14.28 3.24 -6.18
C VAL A 62 14.53 4.41 -7.11
N LEU A 63 15.27 5.41 -6.63
CA LEU A 63 15.52 6.66 -7.36
C LEU A 63 17.01 6.82 -7.67
N SER A 64 17.38 7.04 -8.94
CA SER A 64 18.79 7.19 -9.35
C SER A 64 19.49 8.35 -8.62
N GLU A 65 20.78 8.24 -8.29
CA GLU A 65 21.52 9.31 -7.61
C GLU A 65 21.44 10.66 -8.36
N VAL A 66 21.47 11.77 -7.62
CA VAL A 66 21.48 13.12 -8.20
C VAL A 66 22.75 13.87 -7.77
N PRO A 67 23.54 14.43 -8.70
CA PRO A 67 24.79 15.12 -8.35
C PRO A 67 24.55 16.52 -7.77
N LYS A 68 23.33 17.06 -7.88
CA LYS A 68 22.94 18.38 -7.39
C LYS A 68 21.46 18.41 -7.02
N ARG A 69 21.03 19.47 -6.34
CA ARG A 69 19.64 19.67 -5.97
C ARG A 69 18.74 19.67 -7.21
N VAL A 70 17.73 18.81 -7.22
CA VAL A 70 16.72 18.73 -8.28
C VAL A 70 15.33 18.55 -7.69
N SER A 71 14.32 19.02 -8.42
CA SER A 71 12.91 18.82 -8.11
C SER A 71 12.25 18.25 -9.35
N ARG A 72 11.78 17.01 -9.31
CA ARG A 72 11.17 16.35 -10.47
C ARG A 72 10.13 15.30 -10.05
N PRO A 73 9.17 14.98 -10.93
CA PRO A 73 8.28 13.86 -10.70
C PRO A 73 9.08 12.56 -10.54
N VAL A 74 8.59 11.66 -9.70
CA VAL A 74 9.18 10.32 -9.47
C VAL A 74 8.23 9.18 -9.76
N VAL A 75 6.93 9.45 -9.79
CA VAL A 75 5.93 8.47 -10.20
C VAL A 75 4.74 9.20 -10.78
N SER A 76 4.13 8.58 -11.79
CA SER A 76 2.87 9.02 -12.38
C SER A 76 1.78 8.05 -11.97
N VAL A 77 0.64 8.59 -11.57
CA VAL A 77 -0.52 7.80 -11.14
C VAL A 77 -1.74 8.26 -11.93
N GLN A 78 -2.45 7.30 -12.53
CA GLN A 78 -3.63 7.57 -13.34
C GLN A 78 -4.73 6.55 -13.01
N GLY A 79 -5.94 7.04 -12.77
CA GLY A 79 -7.12 6.21 -12.60
C GLY A 79 -7.83 5.95 -13.93
N LYS A 80 -8.30 4.72 -14.11
CA LYS A 80 -9.20 4.33 -15.20
C LYS A 80 -10.36 3.58 -14.60
N ALA A 81 -11.57 3.76 -15.11
CA ALA A 81 -12.73 3.04 -14.59
C ALA A 81 -13.79 2.84 -15.64
N SER A 82 -14.56 1.76 -15.49
CA SER A 82 -15.84 1.62 -16.17
C SER A 82 -16.93 2.21 -15.27
N ASN A 83 -17.76 3.05 -15.88
CA ASN A 83 -18.99 3.56 -15.28
C ASN A 83 -20.22 2.75 -15.71
N ASP A 84 -20.05 1.75 -16.58
CA ASP A 84 -21.11 0.83 -16.98
C ASP A 84 -20.95 -0.51 -16.23
N LEU A 85 -22.05 -0.93 -15.59
CA LEU A 85 -22.21 -2.24 -14.93
C LEU A 85 -22.05 -3.44 -15.90
N GLU A 86 -21.81 -3.18 -17.19
CA GLU A 86 -21.45 -4.16 -18.20
C GLU A 86 -19.93 -4.15 -18.43
N LEU A 87 -19.23 -5.13 -17.86
CA LEU A 87 -17.78 -5.35 -18.01
C LEU A 87 -17.30 -5.42 -19.48
N ASP A 88 -18.21 -5.75 -20.40
CA ASP A 88 -17.91 -6.00 -21.81
C ASP A 88 -17.78 -4.72 -22.65
N LYS A 89 -18.10 -3.55 -22.07
CA LYS A 89 -17.97 -2.23 -22.71
C LYS A 89 -17.06 -1.32 -21.88
N LEU A 90 -15.82 -1.75 -21.67
CA LEU A 90 -14.73 -0.87 -21.24
C LEU A 90 -14.45 0.17 -22.34
N GLU A 91 -15.33 1.16 -22.49
CA GLU A 91 -14.90 2.44 -23.05
C GLU A 91 -13.88 2.99 -22.06
N ASN A 92 -12.61 3.09 -22.48
CA ASN A 92 -11.48 3.57 -21.67
C ASN A 92 -11.69 5.03 -21.25
N LYS A 93 -12.61 5.28 -20.31
CA LYS A 93 -12.84 6.60 -19.76
C LYS A 93 -11.79 6.80 -18.68
N GLU A 94 -10.82 7.64 -18.99
CA GLU A 94 -9.82 8.05 -18.02
C GLU A 94 -10.53 8.79 -16.88
N PHE A 95 -10.43 8.23 -15.67
CA PHE A 95 -11.02 8.81 -14.48
C PHE A 95 -9.93 9.53 -13.69
N GLY A 96 -9.92 10.85 -13.81
CA GLY A 96 -9.07 11.72 -13.02
C GLY A 96 -7.85 12.24 -13.78
N ASN A 97 -7.34 13.36 -13.28
CA ASN A 97 -6.10 13.95 -13.78
C ASN A 97 -4.93 13.01 -13.47
N ILE A 98 -4.00 12.88 -14.42
CA ILE A 98 -2.68 12.29 -14.15
C ILE A 98 -2.08 13.08 -12.98
N SER A 99 -1.91 12.39 -11.86
CA SER A 99 -1.27 12.95 -10.68
C SER A 99 0.16 12.46 -10.65
N SER A 100 1.10 13.34 -10.31
CA SER A 100 2.50 12.93 -10.14
C SER A 100 2.98 13.29 -8.75
N ALA A 101 3.64 12.35 -8.08
CA ALA A 101 4.36 12.66 -6.86
C ALA A 101 5.71 13.28 -7.25
N ARG A 102 6.03 14.41 -6.64
CA ARG A 102 7.27 15.15 -6.86
C ARG A 102 8.07 15.17 -5.57
N VAL A 103 9.37 14.94 -5.70
CA VAL A 103 10.31 15.03 -4.58
C VAL A 103 11.39 16.05 -4.88
N ILE A 104 11.89 16.67 -3.82
CA ILE A 104 13.11 17.46 -3.85
C ILE A 104 14.24 16.54 -3.42
N ARG A 105 15.27 16.44 -4.25
CA ARG A 105 16.42 15.57 -3.98
C ARG A 105 17.70 16.36 -3.95
N THR A 106 18.58 15.92 -3.07
CA THR A 106 19.92 16.45 -2.85
C THR A 106 20.86 15.27 -2.64
N PRO A 107 22.16 15.40 -2.98
CA PRO A 107 23.14 14.32 -2.73
C PRO A 107 23.18 13.88 -1.26
N ASN A 108 23.00 14.82 -0.33
CA ASN A 108 23.13 14.59 1.12
C ASN A 108 21.82 14.93 1.86
N PHE A 109 20.72 14.24 1.53
CA PHE A 109 19.47 14.44 2.26
C PHE A 109 19.58 13.88 3.70
N LYS A 110 19.13 14.66 4.69
CA LYS A 110 19.11 14.28 6.12
C LYS A 110 17.71 14.46 6.75
N GLY A 111 16.66 14.45 5.93
CA GLY A 111 15.31 14.56 6.46
C GLY A 111 14.87 13.26 7.12
N LEU A 112 13.94 13.39 8.07
CA LEU A 112 13.25 12.25 8.65
C LEU A 112 12.19 11.75 7.68
N GLU A 113 11.89 10.46 7.79
CA GLU A 113 10.73 9.88 7.15
C GLU A 113 9.45 10.46 7.76
N LYS A 114 8.38 10.54 6.96
CA LYS A 114 7.10 11.06 7.43
C LYS A 114 6.40 9.97 8.25
N ASP A 115 5.85 10.36 9.39
CA ASP A 115 5.08 9.50 10.30
C ASP A 115 4.01 8.69 9.55
N GLU A 116 3.28 9.30 8.61
CA GLU A 116 2.25 8.63 7.80
C GLU A 116 2.78 7.43 7.01
N VAL A 117 4.03 7.49 6.53
CA VAL A 117 4.68 6.40 5.79
C VAL A 117 5.13 5.32 6.77
N ILE A 118 5.78 5.70 7.87
CA ILE A 118 6.20 4.78 8.94
C ILE A 118 5.00 3.97 9.45
N ILE A 119 3.86 4.62 9.70
CA ILE A 119 2.63 3.97 10.18
C ILE A 119 2.09 2.96 9.15
N GLU A 120 2.00 3.35 7.88
CA GLU A 120 1.42 2.49 6.85
C GLU A 120 2.35 1.31 6.51
N GLU A 121 3.66 1.54 6.50
CA GLU A 121 4.67 0.48 6.39
C GLU A 121 4.57 -0.50 7.56
N SER A 122 4.52 0.02 8.78
CA SER A 122 4.42 -0.79 9.99
C SER A 122 3.18 -1.68 9.98
N ARG A 123 2.05 -1.11 9.56
CA ARG A 123 0.79 -1.85 9.39
C ARG A 123 0.94 -2.98 8.38
N LEU A 124 1.51 -2.69 7.22
CA LEU A 124 1.62 -3.65 6.12
C LEU A 124 2.52 -4.82 6.50
N GLU A 125 3.68 -4.55 7.10
CA GLU A 125 4.60 -5.57 7.60
C GLU A 125 3.96 -6.41 8.71
N THR A 126 3.30 -5.77 9.69
CA THR A 126 2.55 -6.50 10.73
C THR A 126 1.50 -7.44 10.13
N THR A 127 0.74 -6.95 9.14
CA THR A 127 -0.29 -7.75 8.47
C THR A 127 0.31 -8.97 7.78
N GLU A 128 1.49 -8.82 7.17
CA GLU A 128 2.20 -9.93 6.53
C GLU A 128 2.70 -10.95 7.55
N MET A 129 3.29 -10.49 8.67
CA MET A 129 3.69 -11.38 9.76
C MET A 129 2.51 -12.17 10.33
N MET A 130 1.33 -11.55 10.45
CA MET A 130 0.11 -12.27 10.85
C MET A 130 -0.31 -13.33 9.84
N LYS A 131 -0.19 -13.06 8.53
CA LYS A 131 -0.47 -14.05 7.47
C LYS A 131 0.51 -15.23 7.57
N GLU A 132 1.80 -14.95 7.73
CA GLU A 132 2.83 -15.98 7.92
C GLU A 132 2.57 -16.83 9.17
N ALA A 133 2.22 -16.20 10.30
CA ALA A 133 1.90 -16.89 11.54
C ALA A 133 0.69 -17.82 11.38
N ARG A 134 -0.35 -17.41 10.64
CA ARG A 134 -1.50 -18.28 10.31
C ARG A 134 -1.06 -19.49 9.51
N ILE A 135 -0.23 -19.29 8.48
CA ILE A 135 0.30 -20.39 7.65
C ILE A 135 1.12 -21.37 8.51
N MET A 136 1.93 -20.87 9.44
CA MET A 136 2.69 -21.73 10.37
C MET A 136 1.75 -22.55 11.27
N ALA A 137 0.73 -21.90 11.84
CA ALA A 137 -0.26 -22.55 12.70
C ALA A 137 -1.07 -23.63 11.94
N ASP A 138 -1.51 -23.33 10.72
CA ASP A 138 -2.22 -24.28 9.84
C ASP A 138 -1.34 -25.51 9.50
N ASN A 139 -0.02 -25.31 9.46
CA ASN A 139 0.97 -26.38 9.29
C ASN A 139 1.39 -27.06 10.62
N ASN A 140 0.65 -26.81 11.71
CA ASN A 140 0.88 -27.35 13.05
C ASN A 140 2.21 -26.89 13.70
N ASP A 141 2.83 -25.82 13.19
CA ASP A 141 3.98 -25.15 13.80
C ASP A 141 3.52 -23.99 14.70
N LEU A 142 2.93 -24.33 15.84
CA LEU A 142 2.42 -23.36 16.80
C LEU A 142 3.54 -22.52 17.44
N ASN A 143 4.73 -23.07 17.62
CA ASN A 143 5.86 -22.34 18.19
C ASN A 143 6.39 -21.30 17.20
N GLY A 144 6.54 -21.65 15.92
CA GLY A 144 6.89 -20.72 14.86
C GLY A 144 5.85 -19.60 14.73
N ALA A 145 4.56 -19.95 14.75
CA ALA A 145 3.47 -18.98 14.73
C ALA A 145 3.56 -18.00 15.91
N LYS A 146 3.78 -18.49 17.14
CA LYS A 146 3.93 -17.63 18.33
C LYS A 146 5.13 -16.70 18.24
N ASN A 147 6.28 -17.21 17.83
CA ASN A 147 7.47 -16.37 17.65
C ASN A 147 7.21 -15.25 16.64
N LYS A 148 6.56 -15.57 15.52
CA LYS A 148 6.21 -14.59 14.48
C LYS A 148 5.27 -13.49 15.01
N ILE A 149 4.31 -13.81 15.87
CA ILE A 149 3.43 -12.81 16.50
C ILE A 149 4.19 -11.96 17.51
N ILE A 150 5.12 -12.53 18.27
CA ILE A 150 5.98 -11.76 19.20
C ILE A 150 6.87 -10.77 18.44
N ASP A 151 7.44 -11.20 17.30
CA ASP A 151 8.22 -10.33 16.43
C ASP A 151 7.38 -9.14 15.94
N ALA A 152 6.14 -9.42 15.50
CA ALA A 152 5.20 -8.38 15.05
C ALA A 152 4.81 -7.40 16.17
N GLN A 153 4.58 -7.90 17.40
CA GLN A 153 4.31 -7.04 18.56
C GLN A 153 5.49 -6.13 18.88
N SER A 154 6.71 -6.68 18.90
CA SER A 154 7.95 -5.94 19.18
C SER A 154 8.15 -4.82 18.15
N MET A 155 7.92 -5.12 16.88
CA MET A 155 8.00 -4.16 15.79
C MET A 155 7.03 -2.98 15.97
N LEU A 156 5.79 -3.24 16.42
CA LEU A 156 4.82 -2.17 16.70
C LEU A 156 5.12 -1.38 17.98
N ASP A 157 5.89 -1.94 18.92
CA ASP A 157 6.34 -1.24 20.13
C ASP A 157 7.48 -0.25 19.83
N ASP A 158 8.29 -0.52 18.81
CA ASP A 158 9.38 0.36 18.38
C ASP A 158 8.90 1.63 17.64
N VAL A 159 7.63 1.68 17.23
CA VAL A 159 7.03 2.84 16.54
C VAL A 159 6.60 3.91 17.56
N ASP A 160 7.52 4.81 17.92
CA ASP A 160 7.25 5.96 18.80
C ASP A 160 6.76 7.18 18.01
N LEU A 161 5.47 7.21 17.70
CA LEU A 161 4.82 8.31 16.96
C LEU A 161 3.70 8.96 17.78
N GLN A 162 3.83 10.27 18.03
CA GLN A 162 2.78 11.05 18.69
C GLN A 162 1.62 11.30 17.72
N GLY A 163 0.49 10.64 17.97
CA GLY A 163 -0.77 11.01 17.33
C GLY A 163 -1.01 10.38 15.96
N THR A 164 -1.05 9.05 15.89
CA THR A 164 -2.01 8.25 15.07
C THR A 164 -2.02 6.84 15.68
N VAL A 165 -2.24 6.78 16.99
CA VAL A 165 -1.97 5.60 17.82
C VAL A 165 -3.10 4.57 17.69
N LYS A 166 -4.32 5.00 17.37
CA LYS A 166 -5.51 4.13 17.37
C LYS A 166 -5.42 2.95 16.40
N MET A 167 -4.86 3.16 15.21
CA MET A 167 -4.74 2.06 14.23
C MET A 167 -3.73 1.02 14.69
N LEU A 168 -2.58 1.48 15.17
CA LEU A 168 -1.53 0.60 15.70
C LEU A 168 -2.00 -0.09 16.99
N GLU A 169 -2.77 0.58 17.85
CA GLU A 169 -3.43 -0.03 19.01
C GLU A 169 -4.39 -1.15 18.63
N MET A 170 -5.23 -0.94 17.60
CA MET A 170 -6.11 -1.99 17.11
C MET A 170 -5.32 -3.19 16.57
N LEU A 171 -4.22 -2.96 15.85
CA LEU A 171 -3.33 -4.04 15.39
C LEU A 171 -2.68 -4.78 16.56
N LYS A 172 -2.21 -4.08 17.59
CA LYS A 172 -1.68 -4.70 18.81
C LYS A 172 -2.75 -5.59 19.48
N GLN A 173 -3.98 -5.10 19.59
CA GLN A 173 -5.10 -5.88 20.13
C GLN A 173 -5.41 -7.12 19.29
N GLU A 174 -5.35 -7.02 17.96
CA GLU A 174 -5.53 -8.17 17.07
C GLU A 174 -4.41 -9.21 17.23
N LEU A 175 -3.15 -8.78 17.39
CA LEU A 175 -2.01 -9.66 17.67
C LEU A 175 -2.17 -10.35 19.03
N ASP A 176 -2.56 -9.62 20.07
CA ASP A 176 -2.82 -10.17 21.41
C ASP A 176 -3.92 -11.22 21.37
N GLN A 177 -5.01 -10.93 20.65
CA GLN A 177 -6.10 -11.87 20.47
C GLN A 177 -5.62 -13.11 19.72
N PHE A 178 -4.83 -12.95 18.66
CA PHE A 178 -4.32 -14.09 17.90
C PHE A 178 -3.40 -14.97 18.76
N MET A 179 -2.53 -14.37 19.57
CA MET A 179 -1.66 -15.10 20.50
C MET A 179 -2.45 -15.98 21.48
N VAL A 180 -3.62 -15.53 21.93
CA VAL A 180 -4.51 -16.30 22.83
C VAL A 180 -5.10 -17.54 22.13
N TYR A 181 -5.29 -17.50 20.82
CA TYR A 181 -5.91 -18.59 20.05
C TYR A 181 -4.91 -19.55 19.37
N LEU A 182 -3.59 -19.31 19.52
CA LEU A 182 -2.50 -20.19 19.06
C LEU A 182 -2.11 -21.24 20.12
#